data_AF-A0A2I0D0I1-F1
#
_entry.id   AF-A0A2I0D0I1-F1
#
_cell.length_a   1.000
_cell.length_b   1.000
_cell.length_c   1.000
_cell.angle_alpha   90.00
_cell.angle_beta   90.00
_cell.angle_gamma   90.00
#
_symmetry.space_group_name_H-M   'P 1'
#
loop_
_entity.id
_entity.type
_entity.pdbx_description
1 polymer ?
#
loop_
_entity_poly.entity_id
_entity_poly.type
_entity_poly.pdbx_seq_one_letter_code
_entity_poly.pdbx_strand_id
1 'polypeptide(L)'
;MGTPHAGYAAEDPPCAINSGFMSCRCVPVQAAWGGAVMQDVSLELIVNIHRNVLADSQADLRIVSEGNLHQLVFQANLTDNPFSRAALVFWSLCAYPAFREGNRRTAHRLAEKILDSAGCRVDLPCPDVRALVQGIDAFTVEPEDVERAFRRSASLVS
;
A
#
# COMPACT_ATOMS: atom_id res chain seq x y z
N MET A 1 -43.72 16.67 -51.87
CA MET A 1 -44.44 16.72 -50.58
C MET A 1 -43.35 16.73 -49.52
N GLY A 2 -42.89 17.84 -48.95
CA GLY A 2 -43.60 19.02 -48.46
C GLY A 2 -43.38 19.05 -46.94
N THR A 3 -42.34 19.74 -46.49
CA THR A 3 -42.06 20.02 -45.07
C THR A 3 -43.14 20.90 -44.46
N PRO A 4 -43.23 20.95 -43.11
CA PRO A 4 -43.00 22.25 -42.50
C PRO A 4 -42.07 22.24 -41.29
N HIS A 5 -41.31 23.34 -41.21
CA HIS A 5 -40.61 23.86 -40.04
C HIS A 5 -41.59 24.48 -39.02
N ALA A 6 -41.25 24.40 -37.73
CA ALA A 6 -41.40 25.43 -36.69
C ALA A 6 -40.72 24.88 -35.42
N GLY A 7 -39.99 25.61 -34.58
CA GLY A 7 -39.79 27.04 -34.43
C GLY A 7 -39.52 27.33 -32.94
N TYR A 8 -38.33 27.88 -32.66
CA TYR A 8 -37.73 28.49 -31.46
C TYR A 8 -38.57 29.00 -30.26
N ALA A 9 -38.01 28.86 -29.05
CA ALA A 9 -37.70 29.89 -28.01
C ALA A 9 -36.95 29.19 -26.84
N ALA A 10 -35.71 29.47 -26.43
CA ALA A 10 -35.00 30.68 -25.96
C ALA A 10 -35.31 31.07 -24.48
N GLU A 11 -34.22 31.24 -23.70
CA GLU A 11 -34.03 31.96 -22.40
C GLU A 11 -34.43 31.16 -21.12
N ASP A 12 -33.64 30.94 -20.05
CA ASP A 12 -32.39 31.51 -19.52
C ASP A 12 -31.68 30.54 -18.51
N PRO A 13 -30.40 30.77 -18.11
CA PRO A 13 -29.57 29.93 -17.21
C PRO A 13 -29.63 30.42 -15.74
N PRO A 14 -28.68 30.09 -14.83
CA PRO A 14 -28.09 28.83 -14.39
C PRO A 14 -28.48 28.50 -12.93
N CYS A 15 -28.61 27.22 -12.56
CA CYS A 15 -28.56 26.87 -11.14
C CYS A 15 -27.11 26.94 -10.65
N ALA A 16 -26.73 28.12 -10.15
CA ALA A 16 -25.62 28.30 -9.25
C ALA A 16 -25.86 27.45 -7.99
N ILE A 17 -25.23 26.28 -7.93
CA ILE A 17 -24.97 25.62 -6.64
C ILE A 17 -23.58 26.06 -6.21
N ASN A 18 -23.62 26.98 -5.27
CA ASN A 18 -22.52 27.52 -4.51
C ASN A 18 -21.56 26.44 -4.00
N SER A 19 -20.28 26.65 -4.31
CA SER A 19 -19.16 26.64 -3.36
C SER A 19 -19.20 25.57 -2.27
N GLY A 20 -18.70 24.40 -2.62
CA GLY A 20 -18.40 23.36 -1.65
C GLY A 20 -17.54 22.22 -2.20
N PHE A 21 -16.96 22.35 -3.40
CA PHE A 21 -15.82 21.52 -3.75
C PHE A 21 -14.66 21.98 -2.88
N MET A 22 -14.58 21.42 -1.67
CA MET A 22 -13.29 20.96 -1.16
C MET A 22 -12.72 20.08 -2.25
N SER A 23 -12.05 20.74 -3.20
CA SER A 23 -10.81 20.24 -3.75
C SER A 23 -10.01 19.86 -2.52
N CYS A 24 -10.14 18.61 -2.08
CA CYS A 24 -9.04 17.87 -1.51
C CYS A 24 -7.98 17.99 -2.58
N ARG A 25 -7.24 19.10 -2.53
CA ARG A 25 -5.92 19.19 -3.12
C ARG A 25 -5.21 18.05 -2.42
N CYS A 26 -5.22 16.88 -3.06
CA CYS A 26 -4.16 15.92 -2.92
C CYS A 26 -2.93 16.77 -3.20
N VAL A 27 -2.33 17.29 -2.13
CA VAL A 27 -0.98 17.84 -2.19
C VAL A 27 -0.23 16.75 -2.94
N PRO A 28 0.42 17.06 -4.08
CA PRO A 28 1.20 16.05 -4.78
C PRO A 28 2.16 15.53 -3.73
N VAL A 29 1.93 14.28 -3.30
CA VAL A 29 2.69 13.67 -2.21
C VAL A 29 4.17 13.82 -2.54
N GLN A 30 4.55 13.76 -3.82
CA GLN A 30 5.91 14.03 -4.33
C GLN A 30 6.59 15.34 -3.89
N ALA A 31 5.87 16.41 -3.51
CA ALA A 31 6.49 17.70 -3.18
C ALA A 31 6.94 17.84 -1.71
N ALA A 32 6.53 16.94 -0.80
CA ALA A 32 6.78 17.08 0.64
C ALA A 32 7.94 16.22 1.18
N TRP A 33 8.49 15.30 0.39
CA TRP A 33 9.52 14.35 0.84
C TRP A 33 10.86 14.85 0.34
N GLY A 34 11.38 15.87 1.01
CA GLY A 34 12.71 16.37 0.74
C GLY A 34 13.74 15.26 0.90
N GLY A 35 14.31 14.76 -0.20
CA GLY A 35 15.62 14.13 -0.29
C GLY A 35 15.95 12.95 0.63
N ALA A 36 14.98 12.35 1.34
CA ALA A 36 15.24 11.16 2.13
C ALA A 36 15.51 10.00 1.16
N VAL A 37 16.75 9.50 1.17
CA VAL A 37 17.14 8.33 0.40
C VAL A 37 16.41 7.13 0.99
N MET A 38 15.37 6.66 0.31
CA MET A 38 14.63 5.47 0.71
C MET A 38 15.59 4.28 0.74
N GLN A 39 15.65 3.59 1.88
CA GLN A 39 16.57 2.48 2.05
C GLN A 39 16.15 1.30 1.17
N ASP A 40 17.12 0.71 0.47
CA ASP A 40 16.89 -0.50 -0.32
C ASP A 40 16.53 -1.67 0.59
N VAL A 41 15.59 -2.48 0.13
CA VAL A 41 15.23 -3.75 0.76
C VAL A 41 16.30 -4.77 0.38
N SER A 42 16.85 -5.46 1.38
CA SER A 42 17.82 -6.55 1.17
C SER A 42 17.31 -7.86 1.76
N LEU A 43 17.86 -8.97 1.27
CA LEU A 43 17.55 -10.30 1.82
C LEU A 43 17.90 -10.37 3.32
N GLU A 44 19.07 -9.85 3.69
CA GLU A 44 19.53 -9.79 5.07
C GLU A 44 18.56 -9.02 5.96
N LEU A 45 18.04 -7.89 5.48
CA LEU A 45 17.04 -7.12 6.20
C LEU A 45 15.78 -7.94 6.47
N ILE A 46 15.25 -8.64 5.46
CA ILE A 46 14.02 -9.44 5.61
C ILE A 46 14.25 -10.58 6.61
N VAL A 47 15.38 -11.28 6.51
CA VAL A 47 15.73 -12.39 7.43
C VAL A 47 15.91 -11.88 8.86
N ASN A 48 16.55 -10.73 9.06
CA ASN A 48 16.74 -10.15 10.38
C ASN A 48 15.40 -9.70 11.01
N ILE A 49 14.51 -9.08 10.22
CA ILE A 49 13.15 -8.78 10.68
C ILE A 49 12.41 -10.06 11.07
N HIS A 50 12.50 -11.10 10.25
CA HIS A 50 11.84 -12.38 10.52
C HIS A 50 12.29 -13.01 11.85
N ARG A 51 13.61 -13.06 12.07
CA ARG A 51 14.20 -13.54 13.34
C ARG A 51 13.71 -12.72 14.53
N ASN A 52 13.70 -11.39 14.42
CA ASN A 52 13.25 -10.52 15.51
C ASN A 52 11.77 -10.70 15.82
N VAL A 53 10.93 -10.91 14.81
CA VAL A 53 9.50 -11.17 14.97
C VAL A 53 9.21 -12.48 15.71
N LEU A 54 10.12 -13.44 15.64
CA LEU A 54 10.00 -14.77 16.22
C LEU A 54 10.91 -15.02 17.42
N ALA A 55 11.66 -14.02 17.88
CA ALA A 55 12.68 -14.16 18.91
C ALA A 55 12.15 -14.78 20.23
N ASP A 56 10.90 -14.46 20.60
CA ASP A 56 10.26 -14.94 21.83
C ASP A 56 9.46 -16.23 21.65
N SER A 57 9.57 -16.89 20.48
CA SER A 57 8.81 -18.09 20.14
C SER A 57 9.73 -19.27 19.82
N GLN A 58 9.34 -20.50 20.18
CA GLN A 58 9.98 -21.72 19.65
C GLN A 58 9.53 -22.02 18.21
N ALA A 59 9.47 -20.98 17.38
CA ALA A 59 8.99 -21.06 16.01
C ALA A 59 10.09 -21.55 15.06
N ASP A 60 9.66 -22.21 13.98
CA ASP A 60 10.55 -22.69 12.93
C ASP A 60 11.02 -21.55 12.01
N LEU A 61 12.31 -21.22 12.09
CA LEU A 61 12.95 -20.12 11.33
C LEU A 61 13.39 -20.52 9.92
N ARG A 62 13.06 -21.73 9.44
CA ARG A 62 13.50 -22.18 8.11
C ARG A 62 12.86 -21.37 6.99
N ILE A 63 13.70 -21.01 6.02
CA ILE A 63 13.28 -20.44 4.74
C ILE A 63 12.78 -21.60 3.87
N VAL A 64 11.56 -21.51 3.35
CA VAL A 64 10.94 -22.49 2.45
C VAL A 64 11.08 -22.11 0.98
N SER A 65 11.26 -20.82 0.67
CA SER A 65 11.49 -20.35 -0.70
C SER A 65 12.42 -19.15 -0.73
N GLU A 66 13.69 -19.39 -1.04
CA GLU A 66 14.68 -18.32 -1.24
C GLU A 66 14.41 -17.55 -2.53
N GLY A 67 13.94 -18.23 -3.59
CA GLY A 67 13.59 -17.60 -4.87
C GLY A 67 12.52 -16.53 -4.71
N ASN A 68 11.50 -16.77 -3.88
CA ASN A 68 10.46 -15.77 -3.58
C ASN A 68 11.06 -14.54 -2.91
N LEU A 69 12.05 -14.70 -2.01
CA LEU A 69 12.69 -13.57 -1.34
C LEU A 69 13.54 -12.74 -2.31
N HIS A 70 14.31 -13.39 -3.19
CA HIS A 70 15.09 -12.68 -4.21
C HIS A 70 14.19 -11.91 -5.18
N GLN A 71 13.12 -12.53 -5.66
CA GLN A 71 12.14 -11.87 -6.51
C GLN A 71 11.48 -10.68 -5.80
N LEU A 72 11.10 -10.86 -4.53
CA LEU A 72 10.51 -9.82 -3.72
C LEU A 72 11.46 -8.61 -3.56
N VAL A 73 12.72 -8.87 -3.20
CA VAL A 73 13.75 -7.84 -3.07
C VAL A 73 13.90 -7.05 -4.36
N PHE A 74 13.99 -7.75 -5.50
CA PHE A 74 14.12 -7.12 -6.80
C PHE A 74 12.92 -6.21 -7.13
N GLN A 75 11.69 -6.72 -6.99
CA GLN A 75 10.48 -5.95 -7.31
C GLN A 75 10.28 -4.77 -6.35
N ALA A 76 10.57 -4.96 -5.05
CA ALA A 76 10.48 -3.89 -4.06
C ALA A 76 11.44 -2.74 -4.41
N ASN A 77 12.68 -3.04 -4.77
CA ASN A 77 13.66 -2.00 -5.09
C ASN A 77 13.40 -1.30 -6.43
N LEU A 78 12.67 -1.92 -7.36
CA LEU A 78 12.16 -1.25 -8.57
C LEU A 78 10.93 -0.37 -8.32
N THR A 79 10.32 -0.46 -7.14
CA THR A 79 9.10 0.29 -6.83
C THR A 79 9.45 1.59 -6.09
N ASP A 80 9.36 2.73 -6.77
CA ASP A 80 9.78 4.02 -6.21
C ASP A 80 8.84 4.57 -5.13
N ASN A 81 7.53 4.27 -5.22
CA ASN A 81 6.58 4.80 -4.26
C ASN A 81 6.63 3.99 -2.95
N PRO A 82 6.84 4.61 -1.77
CA PRO A 82 6.99 3.87 -0.52
C PRO A 82 5.70 3.13 -0.10
N PHE A 83 4.52 3.66 -0.41
CA PHE A 83 3.26 2.97 -0.14
C PHE A 83 3.07 1.77 -1.05
N SER A 84 3.31 1.92 -2.35
CA SER A 84 3.23 0.81 -3.30
C SER A 84 4.27 -0.27 -2.96
N ARG A 85 5.49 0.13 -2.58
CA ARG A 85 6.56 -0.77 -2.14
C ARG A 85 6.17 -1.54 -0.87
N ALA A 86 5.67 -0.83 0.15
CA ALA A 86 5.20 -1.45 1.39
C ALA A 86 4.02 -2.40 1.16
N ALA A 87 3.07 -2.01 0.31
CA ALA A 87 1.93 -2.83 -0.05
C ALA A 87 2.35 -4.10 -0.81
N LEU A 88 3.25 -3.96 -1.78
CA LEU A 88 3.81 -5.08 -2.54
C LEU A 88 4.50 -6.09 -1.62
N VAL A 89 5.33 -5.63 -0.67
CA VAL A 89 6.00 -6.57 0.25
C VAL A 89 5.05 -7.23 1.22
N PHE A 90 4.04 -6.51 1.70
CA PHE A 90 3.02 -7.04 2.57
C PHE A 90 2.22 -8.14 1.86
N TRP A 91 1.70 -7.80 0.67
CA TRP A 91 0.91 -8.70 -0.15
C TRP A 91 1.71 -9.93 -0.56
N SER A 92 2.93 -9.75 -1.06
CA SER A 92 3.77 -10.84 -1.57
C SER A 92 4.10 -11.87 -0.49
N LEU A 93 4.50 -11.45 0.72
CA LEU A 93 4.80 -12.37 1.81
C LEU A 93 3.57 -13.05 2.40
N CYS A 94 2.39 -12.45 2.27
CA CYS A 94 1.13 -13.06 2.68
C CYS A 94 0.66 -14.10 1.64
N ALA A 95 0.67 -13.75 0.36
CA ALA A 95 0.22 -14.61 -0.74
C ALA A 95 1.21 -15.75 -1.05
N TYR A 96 2.52 -15.47 -0.95
CA TYR A 96 3.59 -16.41 -1.29
C TYR A 96 4.59 -16.55 -0.12
N PRO A 97 4.21 -17.27 0.95
CA PRO A 97 5.08 -17.49 2.12
C PRO A 97 6.48 -17.97 1.74
N ALA A 98 7.50 -17.27 2.27
CA ALA A 98 8.90 -17.61 2.07
C ALA A 98 9.54 -18.29 3.29
N PHE A 99 8.89 -18.20 4.46
CA PHE A 99 9.30 -18.83 5.71
C PHE A 99 8.31 -19.93 6.12
N ARG A 100 8.74 -20.86 6.98
CA ARG A 100 7.84 -21.90 7.49
C ARG A 100 6.72 -21.31 8.38
N GLU A 101 7.06 -20.33 9.19
CA GLU A 101 6.15 -19.64 10.10
C GLU A 101 6.33 -18.12 10.00
N GLY A 102 5.54 -17.33 10.72
CA GLY A 102 5.81 -15.90 10.92
C GLY A 102 5.62 -14.95 9.72
N ASN A 103 5.38 -15.45 8.50
CA ASN A 103 5.31 -14.66 7.26
C ASN A 103 4.47 -13.38 7.39
N ARG A 104 3.23 -13.47 7.88
CA ARG A 104 2.33 -12.31 8.01
C ARG A 104 2.86 -11.24 8.99
N ARG A 105 3.45 -11.68 10.10
CA ARG A 105 4.05 -10.75 11.08
C ARG A 105 5.31 -10.09 10.50
N THR A 106 6.12 -10.85 9.77
CA THR A 106 7.29 -10.34 9.03
C THR A 106 6.88 -9.36 7.95
N ALA A 107 5.83 -9.68 7.18
CA ALA A 107 5.24 -8.83 6.15
C ALA A 107 4.81 -7.47 6.71
N HIS A 108 4.08 -7.49 7.83
CA HIS A 108 3.66 -6.28 8.52
C HIS A 108 4.86 -5.44 8.99
N ARG A 109 5.83 -6.04 9.69
CA ARG A 109 7.01 -5.32 10.18
C ARG A 109 7.89 -4.77 9.06
N LEU A 110 8.01 -5.48 7.94
CA LEU A 110 8.76 -5.02 6.78
C LEU A 110 8.06 -3.82 6.11
N ALA A 111 6.74 -3.88 5.96
CA ALA A 111 5.94 -2.77 5.44
C ALA A 111 6.06 -1.52 6.33
N GLU A 112 5.92 -1.67 7.64
CA GLU A 112 6.14 -0.58 8.61
C GLU A 112 7.52 0.04 8.43
N LYS A 113 8.57 -0.79 8.38
CA LYS A 113 9.95 -0.29 8.26
C LYS A 113 10.19 0.50 6.97
N ILE A 114 9.60 0.07 5.86
CA ILE A 114 9.69 0.79 4.58
C ILE A 114 9.02 2.16 4.71
N LEU A 115 7.82 2.22 5.29
CA LEU A 115 7.10 3.48 5.46
C LEU A 115 7.80 4.41 6.47
N ASP A 116 8.30 3.85 7.58
CA ASP A 116 9.04 4.59 8.59
C ASP A 116 10.32 5.20 7.99
N SER A 117 11.02 4.47 7.11
CA SER A 117 12.20 4.99 6.40
C SER A 117 11.88 6.15 5.45
N ALA A 118 10.62 6.25 5.02
CA ALA A 118 10.11 7.38 4.26
C ALA A 118 9.61 8.51 5.19
N GLY A 119 9.51 8.33 6.51
CA GLY A 119 8.91 9.31 7.42
C GLY A 119 7.39 9.23 7.50
N CYS A 120 6.82 8.09 7.12
CA CYS A 120 5.41 7.79 7.27
C CYS A 120 5.18 6.69 8.28
N ARG A 121 4.18 6.90 9.16
CA ARG A 121 3.73 5.86 10.08
C ARG A 121 2.32 5.45 9.73
N VAL A 122 2.10 4.15 9.61
CA VAL A 122 0.77 3.59 9.39
C VAL A 122 0.28 2.95 10.67
N ASP A 123 -0.91 3.36 11.11
CA ASP A 123 -1.60 2.75 12.24
C ASP A 123 -2.86 2.07 11.72
N LEU A 124 -2.70 0.84 11.20
CA LEU A 124 -3.82 0.04 10.75
C LEU A 124 -4.46 -0.67 11.94
N PRO A 125 -5.76 -0.48 12.18
CA PRO A 125 -6.43 -1.22 13.23
C PRO A 125 -6.44 -2.72 12.88
N CYS A 126 -6.34 -3.58 13.92
CA CYS A 126 -6.27 -5.03 13.75
C CYS A 126 -7.38 -5.64 12.86
N PRO A 127 -8.65 -5.17 12.90
CA PRO A 127 -9.70 -5.64 11.99
C PRO A 127 -9.38 -5.41 10.52
N ASP A 128 -8.77 -4.27 10.16
CA ASP A 128 -8.45 -3.93 8.77
C ASP A 128 -7.30 -4.79 8.25
N VAL A 129 -6.27 -5.01 9.07
CA VAL A 129 -5.17 -5.95 8.72
C VAL A 129 -5.71 -7.35 8.52
N ARG A 130 -6.64 -7.81 9.38
CA ARG A 130 -7.25 -9.13 9.25
C ARG A 130 -8.05 -9.26 7.95
N ALA A 131 -8.86 -8.25 7.61
CA ALA A 131 -9.64 -8.24 6.38
C ALA A 131 -8.75 -8.29 5.14
N LEU A 132 -7.65 -7.52 5.12
CA LEU A 132 -6.67 -7.57 4.03
C LEU A 132 -6.07 -8.97 3.89
N VAL A 133 -5.60 -9.57 5.00
CA VAL A 133 -5.00 -10.92 4.97
C VAL A 133 -6.01 -11.96 4.48
N GLN A 134 -7.25 -11.92 4.95
CA GLN A 134 -8.30 -12.83 4.49
C GLN A 134 -8.59 -12.65 2.99
N GLY A 135 -8.62 -11.41 2.51
CA GLY A 135 -8.79 -11.13 1.10
C GLY A 135 -7.61 -11.60 0.24
N ILE A 136 -6.38 -11.50 0.74
CA ILE A 136 -5.18 -12.02 0.08
C ILE A 136 -5.22 -13.55 0.03
N ASP A 137 -5.54 -14.22 1.13
CA ASP A 137 -5.68 -15.68 1.18
C ASP A 137 -6.75 -16.17 0.19
N ALA A 138 -7.80 -15.36 -0.04
CA ALA A 138 -8.88 -15.63 -0.99
C ALA A 138 -8.59 -15.14 -2.42
N PHE A 139 -7.43 -14.53 -2.69
CA PHE A 139 -7.08 -13.90 -3.98
C PHE A 139 -8.13 -12.89 -4.48
N THR A 140 -8.70 -12.12 -3.56
CA THR A 140 -9.68 -11.04 -3.84
C THR A 140 -9.14 -9.64 -3.56
N VAL A 141 -7.95 -9.56 -2.96
CA VAL A 141 -7.24 -8.32 -2.62
C VAL A 141 -5.94 -8.31 -3.40
N GLU A 142 -5.73 -7.24 -4.16
CA GLU A 142 -4.50 -6.98 -4.92
C GLU A 142 -3.58 -6.01 -4.16
N PRO A 143 -2.29 -5.88 -4.56
CA PRO A 143 -1.36 -4.94 -3.93
C PRO A 143 -1.90 -3.50 -3.86
N GLU A 144 -2.65 -3.04 -4.88
CA GLU A 144 -3.23 -1.70 -4.94
C GLU A 144 -4.29 -1.45 -3.86
N ASP A 145 -5.00 -2.50 -3.43
CA ASP A 145 -5.99 -2.40 -2.35
C ASP A 145 -5.31 -2.29 -0.99
N VAL A 146 -4.20 -3.02 -0.81
CA VAL A 146 -3.33 -2.89 0.37
C VAL A 146 -2.73 -1.48 0.42
N GLU A 147 -2.24 -0.97 -0.70
CA GLU A 147 -1.72 0.40 -0.81
C GLU A 147 -2.78 1.43 -0.39
N ARG A 148 -4.01 1.28 -0.90
CA ARG A 148 -5.13 2.16 -0.57
C ARG A 148 -5.48 2.11 0.92
N ALA A 149 -5.38 0.95 1.55
CA ALA A 149 -5.54 0.83 3.00
C ALA A 149 -4.41 1.56 3.75
N PHE A 150 -3.16 1.33 3.37
CA PHE A 150 -2.00 1.95 4.01
C PHE A 150 -2.05 3.48 3.93
N ARG A 151 -2.40 4.03 2.77
CA ARG A 151 -2.56 5.48 2.60
C ARG A 151 -3.66 6.08 3.46
N ARG A 152 -4.79 5.38 3.62
CA ARG A 152 -5.92 5.85 4.45
C ARG A 152 -5.56 5.89 5.94
N SER A 153 -4.67 5.02 6.37
CA SER A 153 -4.23 4.88 7.77
C SER A 153 -2.88 5.55 8.06
N ALA A 154 -2.34 6.31 7.10
CA ALA A 154 -1.03 6.95 7.23
C ALA A 154 -1.11 8.28 8.00
N SER A 155 -0.10 8.50 8.82
CA SER A 155 0.18 9.77 9.50
C SER A 155 1.65 10.16 9.23
N LEU A 156 1.91 11.46 9.12
CA LEU A 156 3.28 11.96 8.97
C LEU A 156 3.98 11.91 10.32
N VAL A 157 5.23 11.43 10.34
CA VAL A 157 6.07 11.49 11.54
C VAL A 157 6.65 12.89 11.63
N SER A 158 6.23 13.66 12.64
CA SER A 158 6.71 15.01 12.97
C SER A 158 8.08 15.01 13.60
#